data_AF-A0A379TG86-F1
#
_entry.id   AF-A0A379TG86-F1
#
_cell.length_a   1.000
_cell.length_b   1.000
_cell.length_c   1.000
_cell.angle_alpha   90.00
_cell.angle_beta   90.00
_cell.angle_gamma   90.00
#
_symmetry.space_group_name_H-M   'P 1'
#
loop_
_entity.id
_entity.type
_entity.pdbx_description
1 polymer ?
#
loop_
_entity_poly.entity_id
_entity_poly.type
_entity_poly.pdbx_seq_one_letter_code
_entity_poly.pdbx_strand_id
1 'polypeptide(L)'
;MAEIAKASLEVEDWGYLNALIGSKEGDKFRKFAQGLTLDNLVWLANHQLTRLHGRYLLQRKASDALELEVVDTWLADAVRDTRTLSGGESFLVSLALALALSDLVSHKTRIDSLFLGRRLRHAR
;
A
#
# COMPACT_ATOMS: atom_id res chain seq x y z
N MET A 1 4.60 -45.10 16.23
CA MET A 1 3.65 -44.81 15.13
C MET A 1 2.94 -43.48 15.32
N ALA A 2 2.31 -43.20 16.47
CA ALA A 2 1.60 -41.94 16.71
C ALA A 2 2.49 -40.68 16.73
N GLU A 3 3.71 -40.75 17.25
CA GLU A 3 4.67 -39.63 17.25
C GLU A 3 5.13 -39.22 15.84
N ILE A 4 5.32 -40.20 14.95
CA ILE A 4 5.73 -39.94 13.56
C ILE A 4 4.60 -39.23 12.81
N ALA A 5 3.35 -39.65 13.02
CA ALA A 5 2.19 -39.00 12.41
C ALA A 5 2.01 -37.55 12.88
N LYS A 6 2.23 -37.27 14.18
CA LYS A 6 2.17 -35.92 14.74
C LYS A 6 3.29 -35.02 14.20
N ALA A 7 4.51 -35.53 14.13
CA ALA A 7 5.64 -34.81 13.57
C ALA A 7 5.46 -34.52 12.06
N SER A 8 4.80 -35.43 11.34
CA SER A 8 4.48 -35.24 9.90
C SER A 8 3.52 -34.05 9.70
N LEU A 9 2.50 -33.95 10.55
CA LEU A 9 1.52 -32.86 10.56
C LEU A 9 2.17 -31.51 10.88
N GLU A 10 3.05 -31.47 11.89
CA GLU A 10 3.79 -30.24 12.22
C GLU A 10 4.68 -29.79 11.04
N VAL A 11 5.35 -30.71 10.36
CA VAL A 11 6.16 -30.39 9.18
C VAL A 11 5.31 -29.85 8.03
N GLU A 12 4.11 -30.39 7.83
CA GLU A 12 3.17 -29.92 6.81
C GLU A 12 2.66 -28.50 7.11
N ASP A 13 2.32 -28.21 8.36
CA ASP A 13 1.93 -26.87 8.82
C ASP A 13 3.06 -25.85 8.65
N TRP A 14 4.29 -26.21 9.04
CA TRP A 14 5.47 -25.37 8.81
C TRP A 14 5.77 -25.19 7.32
N GLY A 15 5.54 -26.22 6.50
CA GLY A 15 5.66 -26.17 5.05
C GLY A 15 4.65 -25.21 4.42
N TYR A 16 3.39 -25.26 4.87
CA TYR A 16 2.31 -24.38 4.41
C TYR A 16 2.57 -22.91 4.79
N LEU A 17 3.00 -22.66 6.03
CA LEU A 17 3.38 -21.34 6.48
C LEU A 17 4.59 -20.80 5.69
N ASN A 18 5.59 -21.65 5.44
CA ASN A 18 6.74 -21.29 4.62
C ASN A 18 6.36 -21.04 3.15
N ALA A 19 5.34 -21.73 2.62
CA ALA A 19 4.83 -21.44 1.28
C ALA A 19 4.18 -20.05 1.20
N LEU A 20 3.37 -19.70 2.20
CA LEU A 20 2.62 -18.44 2.31
C LEU A 20 3.50 -17.22 2.60
N ILE A 21 4.34 -17.29 3.63
CA ILE A 21 5.13 -16.14 4.14
C ILE A 21 6.63 -16.39 4.12
N GLY A 22 7.04 -17.64 3.95
CA GLY A 22 8.43 -18.03 3.98
C GLY A 22 9.17 -17.72 2.68
N SER A 23 10.18 -16.87 2.82
CA SER A 23 11.39 -16.99 2.01
C SER A 23 12.58 -16.90 2.94
N LYS A 24 13.69 -17.54 2.58
CA LYS A 24 14.93 -17.54 3.35
C LYS A 24 15.41 -16.11 3.65
N GLU A 25 15.19 -15.17 2.73
CA GLU A 25 15.48 -13.75 2.94
C GLU A 25 14.31 -12.93 3.53
N GLY A 26 13.06 -13.43 3.57
CA GLY A 26 11.86 -12.69 3.99
C GLY A 26 11.21 -11.81 2.89
N ASP A 27 11.63 -11.96 1.64
CA ASP A 27 11.15 -11.21 0.48
C ASP A 27 9.67 -11.41 0.16
N LYS A 28 9.12 -12.63 0.34
CA LYS A 28 7.68 -12.87 0.10
C LYS A 28 6.81 -12.03 1.03
N PHE A 29 7.10 -12.08 2.32
CA PHE A 29 6.38 -11.30 3.32
C PHE A 29 6.57 -9.78 3.10
N ARG A 30 7.80 -9.35 2.79
CA ARG A 30 8.06 -7.93 2.47
C ARG A 30 7.27 -7.46 1.26
N LYS A 31 7.27 -8.19 0.15
CA LYS A 31 6.49 -7.84 -1.05
C LYS A 31 5.00 -7.80 -0.76
N PHE A 32 4.50 -8.72 0.05
CA PHE A 32 3.10 -8.70 0.47
C PHE A 32 2.75 -7.46 1.30
N ALA A 33 3.55 -7.14 2.33
CA ALA A 33 3.36 -5.95 3.16
C ALA A 33 3.51 -4.65 2.36
N GLN A 34 4.45 -4.61 1.42
CA GLN A 34 4.62 -3.51 0.48
C GLN A 34 3.41 -3.37 -0.44
N GLY A 35 2.83 -4.48 -0.93
CA GLY A 35 1.60 -4.48 -1.71
C GLY A 35 0.42 -3.87 -0.95
N LEU A 36 0.22 -4.23 0.31
CA LEU A 36 -0.81 -3.62 1.17
C LEU A 36 -0.57 -2.12 1.40
N THR A 37 0.69 -1.74 1.59
CA THR A 37 1.06 -0.32 1.74
C THR A 37 0.80 0.45 0.46
N LEU A 38 1.10 -0.16 -0.70
CA LEU A 38 0.85 0.40 -2.01
C LEU A 38 -0.65 0.55 -2.28
N ASP A 39 -1.47 -0.43 -1.92
CA ASP A 39 -2.94 -0.34 -2.04
C ASP A 39 -3.49 0.88 -1.28
N ASN A 40 -3.01 1.10 -0.04
CA ASN A 40 -3.39 2.27 0.74
C ASN A 40 -2.89 3.59 0.10
N LEU A 41 -1.65 3.59 -0.42
CA LEU A 41 -1.09 4.76 -1.11
C LEU A 41 -1.89 5.10 -2.39
N VAL A 42 -2.28 4.09 -3.17
CA VAL A 42 -3.11 4.24 -4.38
C VAL A 42 -4.46 4.83 -4.02
N TRP A 43 -5.09 4.34 -2.95
CA TRP A 43 -6.36 4.89 -2.47
C TRP A 43 -6.25 6.38 -2.11
N LEU A 44 -5.23 6.76 -1.34
CA LEU A 44 -4.95 8.17 -1.02
C LEU A 44 -4.65 9.01 -2.27
N ALA A 45 -3.86 8.47 -3.21
CA ALA A 45 -3.50 9.15 -4.44
C ALA A 45 -4.72 9.39 -5.32
N ASN A 46 -5.65 8.44 -5.41
CA ASN A 46 -6.92 8.60 -6.12
C ASN A 46 -7.79 9.71 -5.54
N HIS A 47 -7.82 9.83 -4.20
CA HIS A 47 -8.50 10.94 -3.56
C HIS A 47 -7.88 12.29 -3.97
N GLN A 48 -6.54 12.39 -4.03
CA GLN A 48 -5.87 13.60 -4.50
C GLN A 48 -6.07 13.86 -6.00
N LEU A 49 -6.02 12.83 -6.86
CA LEU A 49 -6.29 12.93 -8.30
C LEU A 49 -7.72 13.41 -8.57
N THR A 50 -8.69 12.94 -7.80
CA THR A 50 -10.08 13.37 -7.89
C THR A 50 -10.22 14.86 -7.58
N ARG A 51 -9.47 15.37 -6.59
CA ARG A 51 -9.44 16.79 -6.25
C ARG A 51 -8.72 17.67 -7.28
N LEU A 52 -7.73 17.11 -7.98
CA LEU A 52 -6.92 17.84 -8.95
C LEU A 52 -7.55 17.91 -10.34
N HIS A 53 -7.95 16.77 -10.91
CA HIS A 53 -8.40 16.71 -12.31
C HIS A 53 -9.49 15.65 -12.59
N GLY A 54 -9.76 14.70 -11.69
CA GLY A 54 -10.92 13.78 -11.77
C GLY A 54 -10.97 12.80 -12.95
N ARG A 55 -10.10 12.94 -13.96
CA ARG A 55 -10.07 12.12 -15.18
C ARG A 55 -9.34 10.79 -14.98
N TYR A 56 -8.25 10.80 -14.22
CA TYR A 56 -7.37 9.66 -14.06
C TYR A 56 -7.57 9.02 -12.70
N LEU A 57 -7.62 7.68 -12.70
CA LEU A 57 -7.52 6.87 -11.50
C LEU A 57 -6.26 6.00 -11.58
N LEU A 58 -5.65 5.73 -10.45
CA LEU A 58 -4.56 4.79 -10.28
C LEU A 58 -5.11 3.46 -9.78
N GLN A 59 -4.58 2.37 -10.33
CA GLN A 59 -4.82 1.03 -9.84
C GLN A 59 -3.52 0.26 -9.75
N ARG A 60 -3.49 -0.74 -8.85
CA ARG A 60 -2.37 -1.68 -8.78
C ARG A 60 -2.55 -2.78 -9.81
N LYS A 61 -1.47 -3.14 -10.49
CA LYS A 61 -1.48 -4.21 -11.49
C LYS A 61 -1.65 -5.57 -10.81
N ALA A 62 -2.48 -6.44 -11.38
CA ALA A 62 -2.69 -7.78 -10.82
C ALA A 62 -1.48 -8.72 -11.00
N SER A 63 -0.65 -8.48 -12.03
CA SER A 63 0.49 -9.34 -12.37
C SER A 63 1.74 -9.08 -11.54
N ASP A 64 1.90 -7.88 -10.98
CA ASP A 64 3.06 -7.52 -10.16
C ASP A 64 2.60 -6.74 -8.92
N ALA A 65 3.07 -7.18 -7.77
CA ALA A 65 2.66 -6.66 -6.48
C ALA A 65 3.01 -5.18 -6.28
N LEU A 66 3.90 -4.60 -7.09
CA LEU A 66 4.42 -3.24 -6.93
C LEU A 66 4.29 -2.34 -8.17
N GLU A 67 3.62 -2.79 -9.23
CA GLU A 67 3.39 -1.98 -10.42
C GLU A 67 2.04 -1.25 -10.38
N LEU A 68 2.00 -0.07 -10.99
CA LEU A 68 0.82 0.79 -11.08
C LEU A 68 0.39 0.98 -12.54
N GLU A 69 -0.92 1.09 -12.73
CA GLU A 69 -1.56 1.42 -13.98
C GLU A 69 -2.47 2.62 -13.78
N VAL A 70 -2.75 3.34 -14.88
CA VAL A 70 -3.69 4.46 -14.91
C VAL A 70 -4.93 4.04 -15.67
N VAL A 71 -6.09 4.31 -15.09
CA VAL A 71 -7.40 4.19 -15.72
C VAL A 71 -7.85 5.56 -16.18
N ASP A 72 -8.05 5.72 -17.49
CA ASP A 72 -8.59 6.95 -18.08
C ASP A 72 -10.12 6.84 -18.17
N THR A 73 -10.83 7.50 -17.26
CA THR A 73 -12.29 7.46 -17.18
C THR A 73 -12.98 8.10 -18.39
N TRP A 74 -12.27 8.94 -19.15
CA TRP A 74 -12.83 9.58 -20.35
C TRP A 74 -12.70 8.71 -21.59
N LEU A 75 -11.87 7.66 -21.54
CA LEU A 75 -11.68 6.71 -22.62
C LEU A 75 -12.30 5.36 -22.26
N ALA A 76 -13.55 5.37 -21.77
CA ALA A 76 -14.29 4.16 -21.37
C ALA A 76 -13.50 3.26 -20.42
N ASP A 77 -12.92 3.86 -19.38
CA ASP A 77 -12.08 3.19 -18.37
C ASP A 77 -10.89 2.42 -18.98
N ALA A 78 -10.28 2.98 -20.02
CA ALA A 78 -9.10 2.39 -20.64
C ALA A 78 -7.94 2.32 -19.63
N VAL A 79 -7.44 1.11 -19.41
CA VAL A 79 -6.27 0.83 -18.59
C VAL A 79 -5.00 1.05 -19.41
N ARG A 80 -4.10 1.87 -18.89
CA ARG A 80 -2.84 2.24 -19.54
C ARG A 80 -1.69 2.08 -18.58
N ASP A 81 -0.56 1.63 -19.13
CA ASP A 81 0.70 1.64 -18.39
C ASP A 81 1.15 3.10 -18.17
N THR A 82 1.64 3.38 -16.95
CA THR A 82 2.21 4.68 -16.57
C THR A 82 3.30 5.17 -17.54
N ARG A 83 3.98 4.26 -18.24
CA ARG A 83 4.99 4.57 -19.26
C ARG A 83 4.44 5.22 -20.53
N THR A 84 3.13 5.08 -20.78
CA THR A 84 2.46 5.59 -22.00
C THR A 84 1.82 6.96 -21.81
N LEU A 85 1.96 7.54 -20.61
CA LEU A 85 1.42 8.85 -20.28
C LEU A 85 2.25 9.97 -20.91
N SER A 86 1.58 11.04 -21.31
CA SER A 86 2.23 12.29 -21.67
C SER A 86 2.94 12.94 -20.47
N GLY A 87 3.80 13.92 -20.73
CA GLY A 87 4.56 14.61 -19.68
C GLY A 87 3.68 15.31 -18.64
N GLY A 88 2.55 15.89 -19.06
CA GLY A 88 1.59 16.54 -18.16
C GLY A 88 0.82 15.53 -17.29
N GLU A 89 0.45 14.38 -17.87
CA GLU A 89 -0.24 13.32 -17.15
C GLU A 89 0.65 12.67 -16.09
N SER A 90 1.90 12.38 -16.47
CA SER A 90 2.92 11.84 -15.55
C SER A 90 3.21 12.80 -14.39
N PHE A 91 3.22 14.11 -14.66
CA PHE A 91 3.40 15.12 -13.63
C PHE A 91 2.24 15.12 -12.62
N LEU A 92 1.00 15.08 -13.09
CA LEU A 92 -0.19 15.02 -12.21
C LEU A 92 -0.20 13.77 -11.34
N VAL A 93 0.10 12.61 -11.93
CA VAL A 93 0.20 11.34 -11.20
C VAL A 93 1.28 11.40 -10.13
N SER A 94 2.47 11.93 -10.47
CA SER A 94 3.59 12.07 -9.53
C SER A 94 3.27 13.03 -8.38
N LEU A 95 2.60 14.15 -8.68
CA LEU A 95 2.16 15.12 -7.69
C LEU A 95 1.14 14.50 -6.72
N ALA A 96 0.13 13.79 -7.25
CA ALA A 96 -0.87 13.14 -6.42
C ALA A 96 -0.27 12.05 -5.52
N LEU A 97 0.68 11.26 -6.04
CA LEU A 97 1.43 10.27 -5.26
C LEU A 97 2.29 10.91 -4.18
N ALA A 98 2.95 12.04 -4.47
CA ALA A 98 3.76 12.76 -3.49
C ALA A 98 2.89 13.31 -2.33
N LEU A 99 1.72 13.87 -2.65
CA LEU A 99 0.75 14.34 -1.66
C LEU A 99 0.20 13.17 -0.82
N ALA A 100 -0.18 12.07 -1.47
CA ALA A 100 -0.65 10.86 -0.79
C ALA A 100 0.42 10.26 0.14
N LEU A 101 1.69 10.26 -0.27
CA LEU A 101 2.79 9.79 0.55
C LEU A 101 3.02 10.71 1.76
N SER A 102 2.92 12.03 1.56
CA SER A 102 2.96 13.00 2.66
C SER A 102 1.86 12.72 3.68
N ASP A 103 0.62 12.46 3.23
CA ASP A 103 -0.51 12.14 4.11
C ASP A 103 -0.29 10.81 4.83
N LEU A 104 0.19 9.79 4.12
CA LEU A 104 0.49 8.46 4.67
C LEU A 104 1.53 8.51 5.79
N VAL A 105 2.60 9.29 5.61
CA VAL A 105 3.67 9.48 6.62
C VAL A 105 3.20 10.35 7.78
N SER A 106 2.40 11.38 7.50
CA SER A 106 1.81 12.27 8.52
C SER A 106 0.90 11.53 9.50
N HIS A 107 0.11 10.56 9.01
CA HIS A 107 -0.72 9.73 9.89
C HIS A 107 0.08 8.81 10.82
N LYS A 108 1.28 8.37 10.43
CA LYS A 108 2.14 7.49 11.23
C LYS A 108 2.92 8.25 12.32
N THR A 109 3.20 9.53 12.10
CA THR A 109 3.87 10.43 13.07
C THR A 109 2.92 11.13 14.03
N ARG A 110 1.60 11.07 13.77
CA ARG A 110 0.58 11.71 14.63
C ARG A 110 0.29 10.97 15.95
N ILE A 111 0.85 9.78 16.16
CA ILE A 111 0.54 8.94 17.34
C ILE A 111 1.48 9.19 18.54
N ASP A 112 2.65 9.82 18.40
CA ASP A 112 3.57 10.04 19.54
C ASP A 112 3.62 11.48 20.10
N SER A 113 2.83 12.43 19.56
CA SER A 113 2.83 13.83 20.02
C SER A 113 1.58 14.28 20.78
N LEU A 114 0.67 13.36 21.13
CA LEU A 114 -0.41 13.65 22.08
C LEU A 114 -0.07 13.20 23.51
N PHE A 115 1.15 13.49 23.97
CA PHE A 115 1.37 13.72 25.40
C PHE A 115 0.86 15.12 25.72
N LEU A 116 -0.44 15.23 25.99
CA LEU A 116 -1.05 16.38 26.65
C LEU A 116 -0.59 16.44 28.12
N GLY A 117 0.70 16.66 28.34
CA GLY A 117 1.26 17.14 29.60
C GLY A 117 1.17 18.65 29.71
N ARG A 118 0.12 19.29 29.16
CA ARG A 118 -0.09 20.72 29.39
C ARG A 118 -0.71 20.88 30.78
N ARG A 119 0.17 21.02 31.77
CA ARG A 119 -0.07 21.67 33.05
C ARG A 119 -1.09 22.81 32.88
N LEU A 120 -2.34 22.55 33.22
CA LEU A 120 -3.32 23.60 33.52
C LEU A 120 -3.49 23.63 35.03
N ARG A 121 -3.07 24.77 35.57
CA ARG A 121 -3.19 25.16 36.96
C ARG A 121 -4.67 25.29 37.35
N HIS A 122 -4.95 24.89 38.58
CA HIS A 122 -6.01 25.33 39.50
C HIS A 122 -7.45 25.48 38.99
N ALA A 123 -8.34 24.66 39.57
CA ALA A 123 -9.62 25.16 40.07
C ALA A 123 -10.10 24.32 41.27
N ARG A 124 -10.04 24.97 42.44
CA ARG A 124 -10.45 24.56 43.80
C ARG A 124 -9.51 23.64 44.57
#